data_AF-A0A7L4PBK7-F1
#
_entry.id   AF-A0A7L4PBK7-F1
#
_cell.length_a   1.000
_cell.length_b   1.000
_cell.length_c   1.000
_cell.angle_alpha   90.00
_cell.angle_beta   90.00
_cell.angle_gamma   90.00
#
_symmetry.space_group_name_H-M   'P 1'
#
loop_
_entity.id
_entity.type
_entity.pdbx_description
1 polymer ?
#
loop_
_entity_poly.entity_id
_entity_poly.type
_entity_poly.pdbx_seq_one_letter_code
_entity_poly.pdbx_strand_id
1 'polypeptide(L)'
;MGAKWIMAVTLATIALGQWASWYPPGGLIIPASPINATYFSAYLGGKTVYIAQEGLLFLGTGEEHGAIMQYLYSLCRYVAIDVKNATQIDDYTVLWAADVYCGNGTMWMPLRWLPLRFSAYVGAVQFVNAANATVLTPIGVFYNVMPAGWYYDPATKSVFQIPQHNYTLILQLGALYAQLSDLKKQLQTLSQNKTALESAVAQLSAKIAELERQRKLLEDALRARDAQIQSLQSALQAARNEAEAFRRQLESAKAENVALAEKIRAVNQTWASKVEQLQVELSQLRLQAAAEGESNGFNSLPFLVLALGGLLAALFVYRKKKAEE
;
A
#
# COMPACT_ATOMS: atom_id res chain seq x y z
N MET A 1 -8.60 74.16 33.32
CA MET A 1 -7.49 74.53 34.24
C MET A 1 -7.13 73.29 35.04
N GLY A 2 -5.83 72.94 35.07
CA GLY A 2 -5.23 71.91 35.94
C GLY A 2 -5.35 70.46 35.42
N ALA A 3 -4.32 69.64 35.30
CA ALA A 3 -2.88 69.82 35.49
C ALA A 3 -2.18 68.78 34.58
N LYS A 4 -1.30 69.25 33.69
CA LYS A 4 -0.38 68.41 32.91
C LYS A 4 0.66 67.87 33.88
N TRP A 5 0.70 66.56 34.09
CA TRP A 5 1.84 65.89 34.71
C TRP A 5 3.00 65.92 33.71
N ILE A 6 3.89 66.88 33.90
CA ILE A 6 5.21 66.93 33.28
C ILE A 6 6.05 65.88 34.02
N MET A 7 6.22 64.70 33.43
CA MET A 7 7.35 63.83 33.77
C MET A 7 8.61 64.52 33.26
N ALA A 8 9.28 65.22 34.17
CA ALA A 8 10.58 65.82 33.93
C ALA A 8 11.59 64.71 33.60
N VAL A 9 11.91 64.54 32.32
CA VAL A 9 13.14 63.88 31.89
C VAL A 9 14.27 64.86 32.16
N THR A 10 14.77 64.89 33.39
CA THR A 10 16.10 65.43 33.67
C THR A 10 17.10 64.46 33.08
N LEU A 11 17.48 64.70 31.82
CA LEU A 11 18.76 64.26 31.29
C LEU A 11 19.81 64.90 32.20
N ALA A 12 20.26 64.13 33.21
CA ALA A 12 21.44 64.48 33.96
C ALA A 12 22.57 64.72 32.95
N THR A 13 23.25 65.84 33.07
CA THR A 13 24.51 66.11 32.37
C THR A 13 25.46 64.97 32.66
N ILE A 14 25.60 64.06 31.69
CA ILE A 14 26.45 62.89 31.77
C ILE A 14 27.90 63.39 31.80
N ALA A 15 28.55 63.23 32.95
CA ALA A 15 29.99 63.36 33.09
C ALA A 15 30.69 62.44 32.08
N LEU A 16 31.93 62.78 31.70
CA LEU A 16 32.86 62.02 30.85
C LEU A 16 33.19 60.63 31.44
N GLY A 17 32.17 59.79 31.62
CA GLY A 17 32.23 58.56 32.40
C GLY A 17 32.25 57.33 31.49
N GLN A 18 33.19 56.44 31.77
CA GLN A 18 33.13 55.07 31.26
C GLN A 18 32.13 54.29 32.10
N TRP A 19 31.00 53.91 31.51
CA TRP A 19 29.97 53.14 32.22
C TRP A 19 30.13 51.65 31.97
N ALA A 20 29.78 50.83 32.96
CA ALA A 20 29.77 49.38 32.84
C ALA A 20 28.33 48.87 32.79
N SER A 21 28.05 47.87 31.95
CA SER A 21 26.73 47.22 31.96
C SER A 21 26.50 46.44 33.25
N TRP A 22 25.27 46.54 33.77
CA TRP A 22 24.90 46.07 35.10
C TRP A 22 23.56 45.32 35.10
N TYR A 23 23.17 44.80 36.27
CA TYR A 23 21.88 44.15 36.50
C TYR A 23 20.96 45.06 37.36
N PRO A 24 19.63 44.85 37.36
CA PRO A 24 18.72 45.68 38.14
C PRO A 24 19.00 45.59 39.66
N PRO A 25 18.84 46.69 40.43
CA PRO A 25 19.00 46.67 41.88
C PRO A 25 18.10 45.66 42.62
N GLY A 26 16.95 45.29 42.04
CA GLY A 26 16.04 44.27 42.57
C GLY A 26 16.27 42.86 42.01
N GLY A 27 17.28 42.66 41.16
CA GLY A 27 17.58 41.36 40.56
C GLY A 27 18.13 40.37 41.57
N LEU A 28 17.62 39.15 41.57
CA LEU A 28 18.07 38.07 42.43
C LEU A 28 19.29 37.39 41.81
N ILE A 29 20.41 37.39 42.52
CA ILE A 29 21.59 36.60 42.13
C ILE A 29 21.42 35.19 42.67
N ILE A 30 21.34 34.22 41.77
CA ILE A 30 21.13 32.81 42.14
C ILE A 30 22.07 31.89 41.35
N PRO A 31 22.38 30.68 41.87
CA PRO A 31 23.11 29.67 41.11
C PRO A 31 22.18 29.06 40.06
N ALA A 32 22.10 29.71 38.90
CA ALA A 32 21.37 29.21 37.73
C ALA A 32 22.34 28.82 36.62
N SER A 33 22.03 27.72 35.93
CA SER A 33 22.81 27.22 34.80
C SER A 33 21.97 27.21 33.53
N PRO A 34 22.55 27.57 32.35
CA PRO A 34 21.82 27.50 31.10
C PRO A 34 21.53 26.04 30.75
N ILE A 35 20.27 25.75 30.44
CA ILE A 35 19.83 24.42 29.96
C ILE A 35 19.52 24.45 28.45
N ASN A 36 19.23 25.64 27.91
CA ASN A 36 18.97 25.89 26.51
C ASN A 36 19.36 27.34 26.18
N ALA A 37 19.37 27.72 24.91
CA ALA A 37 19.76 29.03 24.41
C ALA A 37 18.97 30.20 25.04
N THR A 38 17.77 29.95 25.56
CA THR A 38 16.92 30.97 26.22
C THR A 38 16.39 30.53 27.59
N TYR A 39 16.82 29.37 28.10
CA TYR A 39 16.31 28.80 29.35
C TYR A 39 17.42 28.44 30.32
N PHE A 40 17.15 28.67 31.60
CA PHE A 40 18.04 28.37 32.71
C PHE A 40 17.31 27.50 33.72
N SER A 41 18.08 26.77 34.53
CA SER A 41 17.56 26.04 35.68
C SER A 41 18.31 26.45 36.94
N ALA A 42 17.59 26.54 38.05
CA ALA A 42 18.14 26.73 39.38
C ALA A 42 17.40 25.83 40.37
N TYR A 43 18.05 25.50 41.48
CA TYR A 43 17.42 24.79 42.58
C TYR A 43 17.34 25.73 43.79
N LEU A 44 16.12 26.06 44.22
CA LEU A 44 15.86 27.03 45.27
C LEU A 44 14.84 26.46 46.26
N GLY A 45 15.21 26.38 47.54
CA GLY A 45 14.28 26.04 48.62
C GLY A 45 13.57 24.70 48.44
N GLY A 46 14.24 23.69 47.90
CA GLY A 46 13.66 22.36 47.66
C GLY A 46 12.96 22.20 46.31
N LYS A 47 12.85 23.26 45.51
CA LYS A 47 12.13 23.29 44.23
C LYS A 47 13.06 23.52 43.04
N THR A 48 12.72 22.90 41.92
CA THR A 48 13.33 23.18 40.62
C THR A 48 12.68 24.40 40.00
N VAL A 49 13.48 25.41 39.69
CA VAL A 49 13.03 26.65 39.08
C VAL A 49 13.55 26.70 37.65
N TYR A 50 12.64 26.61 36.68
CA TYR A 50 12.94 26.86 35.28
C TYR A 50 12.77 28.36 35.00
N ILE A 51 13.79 28.99 34.42
CA ILE A 51 13.78 30.41 34.11
C ILE A 51 13.79 30.56 32.60
N ALA A 52 12.78 31.23 32.06
CA ALA A 52 12.68 31.57 30.65
C ALA A 52 13.01 33.04 30.45
N GLN A 53 14.00 33.32 29.59
CA GLN A 53 14.30 34.70 29.17
C GLN A 53 13.13 35.26 28.35
N GLU A 54 12.54 36.36 28.82
CA GLU A 54 11.44 37.01 28.11
C GLU A 54 11.95 37.85 26.92
N GLY A 55 11.19 37.90 25.83
CA GLY A 55 11.47 38.77 24.69
C GLY A 55 12.69 38.38 23.84
N LEU A 56 13.20 37.15 24.01
CA LEU A 56 14.31 36.61 23.23
C LEU A 56 13.92 35.25 22.64
N LEU A 57 14.10 35.09 21.33
CA LEU A 57 13.85 33.85 20.61
C LEU A 57 15.15 33.33 19.99
N PHE A 58 15.33 32.02 19.98
CA PHE A 58 16.44 31.36 19.31
C PHE A 58 15.90 30.59 18.10
N LEU A 59 16.41 30.91 16.89
CA LEU A 59 16.02 30.30 15.61
C LEU A 59 17.22 29.67 14.88
N GLY A 60 18.33 29.49 15.58
CA GLY A 60 19.56 28.95 14.99
C GLY A 60 19.52 27.44 14.73
N THR A 61 20.50 26.98 13.95
CA THR A 61 20.76 25.57 13.71
C THR A 61 21.35 24.88 14.95
N GLY A 62 21.44 23.54 14.92
CA GLY A 62 22.07 22.78 16.01
C GLY A 62 23.55 23.13 16.24
N GLU A 63 24.26 23.51 15.19
CA GLU A 63 25.67 23.94 15.27
C GLU A 63 25.79 25.31 15.97
N GLU A 64 24.94 26.27 15.56
CA GLU A 64 24.86 27.58 16.21
C GLU A 64 24.48 27.46 17.68
N HIS A 65 23.54 26.55 17.99
CA HIS A 65 23.14 26.24 19.35
C HIS A 65 24.34 25.80 20.21
N GLY A 66 25.19 24.91 19.71
CA GLY A 66 26.39 24.45 20.43
C GLY A 66 27.37 25.58 20.75
N ALA A 67 27.68 26.44 19.78
CA ALA A 67 28.58 27.58 19.96
C ALA A 67 28.02 28.60 20.97
N ILE A 68 26.72 28.86 20.91
CA ILE A 68 26.03 29.76 21.84
C ILE A 68 26.02 29.21 23.25
N MET A 69 25.74 27.92 23.43
CA MET A 69 25.76 27.31 24.76
C MET A 69 27.16 27.41 25.39
N GLN A 70 28.23 27.17 24.62
CA GLN A 70 29.60 27.38 25.10
C GLN A 70 29.85 28.83 25.53
N TYR A 71 29.40 29.80 24.73
CA TYR A 71 29.49 31.21 25.09
C TYR A 71 28.74 31.52 26.40
N LEU A 72 27.48 31.06 26.53
CA LEU A 72 26.69 31.24 27.74
C LEU A 72 27.35 30.61 28.97
N TYR A 73 27.87 29.39 28.87
CA TYR A 73 28.59 28.76 30.00
C TYR A 73 29.82 29.57 30.44
N SER A 74 30.55 30.18 29.50
CA SER A 74 31.71 31.00 29.84
C SER A 74 31.35 32.35 30.47
N LEU A 75 30.26 32.98 30.01
CA LEU A 75 29.88 34.31 30.43
C LEU A 75 29.01 34.30 31.70
N CYS A 76 28.10 33.33 31.81
CA CYS A 76 27.13 33.20 32.89
C CYS A 76 27.73 32.53 34.13
N ARG A 77 28.90 33.01 34.60
CA ARG A 77 29.48 32.53 35.87
C ARG A 77 28.59 32.91 37.06
N TYR A 78 28.01 34.09 37.00
CA TYR A 78 26.95 34.54 37.90
C TYR A 78 25.72 34.89 37.06
N VAL A 79 24.54 34.56 37.60
CA VAL A 79 23.26 34.84 36.97
C VAL A 79 22.42 35.68 37.90
N ALA A 80 22.02 36.86 37.43
CA ALA A 80 21.06 37.73 38.09
C ALA A 80 19.73 37.70 37.32
N ILE A 81 18.62 37.67 38.04
CA ILE A 81 17.29 37.45 37.45
C ILE A 81 16.32 38.48 37.99
N ASP A 82 15.64 39.17 37.09
CA ASP A 82 14.53 40.07 37.38
C ASP A 82 13.22 39.39 36.99
N VAL A 83 12.57 38.77 37.98
CA VAL A 83 11.39 37.94 37.79
C VAL A 83 10.18 38.81 37.48
N LYS A 84 9.55 38.58 36.32
CA LYS A 84 8.35 39.30 35.89
C LYS A 84 7.08 38.55 36.24
N ASN A 85 7.10 37.24 36.04
CA ASN A 85 5.99 36.36 36.37
C ASN A 85 6.51 34.99 36.83
N ALA A 86 5.80 34.38 37.79
CA ALA A 86 6.09 33.04 38.29
C ALA A 86 4.84 32.19 38.19
N THR A 87 4.96 31.05 37.51
CA THR A 87 3.88 30.09 37.30
C THR A 87 4.27 28.76 37.92
N GLN A 88 3.43 28.25 38.82
CA GLN A 88 3.66 26.93 39.41
C GLN A 88 3.20 25.86 38.42
N ILE A 89 4.09 24.92 38.11
CA ILE A 89 3.79 23.78 37.22
C ILE A 89 3.29 22.60 38.06
N ASP A 90 4.03 22.29 39.13
CA ASP A 90 3.68 21.23 40.09
C ASP A 90 4.18 21.59 41.51
N ASP A 91 4.11 20.66 42.45
CA ASP A 91 4.49 20.89 43.85
C ASP A 91 5.99 21.23 44.03
N TYR A 92 6.83 20.77 43.11
CA TYR A 92 8.29 20.87 43.16
C TYR A 92 8.89 21.71 42.04
N THR A 93 8.09 22.18 41.08
CA THR A 93 8.54 22.85 39.85
C THR A 93 7.83 24.17 39.64
N VAL A 94 8.61 25.22 39.37
CA VAL A 94 8.11 26.56 39.08
C VAL A 94 8.78 27.09 37.81
N LEU A 95 8.01 27.72 36.93
CA LEU A 95 8.49 28.43 35.75
C LEU A 95 8.44 29.94 35.98
N TRP A 96 9.59 30.59 35.90
CA TRP A 96 9.75 32.04 35.96
C TRP A 96 9.95 32.61 34.56
N ALA A 97 9.06 33.51 34.15
CA ALA A 97 9.33 34.42 33.04
C ALA A 97 10.08 35.62 33.60
N ALA A 98 11.29 35.85 33.10
CA ALA A 98 12.20 36.82 33.70
C ALA A 98 13.16 37.45 32.69
N ASP A 99 13.78 38.55 33.11
CA ASP A 99 14.98 39.07 32.47
C ASP A 99 16.22 38.52 33.16
N VAL A 100 17.05 37.85 32.37
CA VAL A 100 18.25 37.15 32.81
C VAL A 100 19.48 37.97 32.42
N TYR A 101 20.37 38.13 33.40
CA TYR A 101 21.62 38.86 33.28
C TYR A 101 22.76 37.91 33.62
N CYS A 102 23.67 37.72 32.68
CA CYS A 102 24.85 36.90 32.87
C CYS A 102 26.07 37.78 33.10
N GLY A 103 26.86 37.50 34.12
CA GLY A 103 28.03 38.30 34.43
C GLY A 103 29.18 37.52 35.03
N ASN A 104 30.35 38.14 34.99
CA ASN A 104 31.56 37.66 35.64
C ASN A 104 31.79 38.32 37.02
N GLY A 105 30.83 39.11 37.49
CA GLY A 105 30.86 39.85 38.76
C GLY A 105 31.25 41.33 38.62
N THR A 106 31.94 41.72 37.54
CA THR A 106 32.31 43.12 37.28
C THR A 106 31.53 43.75 36.13
N MET A 107 31.09 42.94 35.17
CA MET A 107 30.22 43.37 34.08
C MET A 107 29.11 42.34 33.89
N TRP A 108 27.92 42.85 33.55
CA TRP A 108 26.73 42.03 33.37
C TRP A 108 26.14 42.27 32.00
N MET A 109 25.71 41.20 31.34
CA MET A 109 25.08 41.22 30.04
C MET A 109 23.63 40.74 30.20
N PRO A 110 22.62 41.58 29.95
CA PRO A 110 21.27 41.08 29.75
C PRO A 110 21.26 40.17 28.53
N LEU A 111 20.66 38.98 28.64
CA LEU A 111 20.60 38.04 27.54
C LEU A 111 19.87 38.59 26.32
N ARG A 112 18.99 39.58 26.53
CA ARG A 112 18.34 40.32 25.43
C ARG A 112 19.33 40.93 24.44
N TRP A 113 20.60 41.15 24.81
CA TRP A 113 21.61 41.68 23.90
C TRP A 113 22.31 40.62 23.03
N LEU A 114 22.00 39.34 23.20
CA LEU A 114 22.54 38.26 22.37
C LEU A 114 22.36 38.45 20.85
N PRO A 115 21.27 39.06 20.33
CA PRO A 115 21.14 39.39 18.91
C PRO A 115 22.24 40.31 18.37
N LEU A 116 22.90 41.10 19.23
CA LEU A 116 24.04 41.94 18.81
C LEU A 116 25.30 41.13 18.50
N ARG A 117 25.35 39.88 18.95
CA ARG A 117 26.51 38.99 18.76
C ARG A 117 26.20 37.80 17.85
N PHE A 118 24.98 37.30 17.89
CA PHE A 118 24.60 36.09 17.16
C PHE A 118 23.30 36.34 16.38
N SER A 119 23.37 36.19 15.06
CA SER A 119 22.21 36.29 14.15
C SER A 119 21.15 35.21 14.40
N ALA A 120 21.52 34.12 15.07
CA ALA A 120 20.61 33.05 15.46
C ALA A 120 19.56 33.47 16.51
N TYR A 121 19.78 34.59 17.21
CA TYR A 121 18.78 35.14 18.12
C TYR A 121 17.95 36.23 17.46
N VAL A 122 16.66 36.18 17.70
CA VAL A 122 15.71 37.23 17.35
C VAL A 122 15.23 37.89 18.63
N GLY A 123 15.52 39.18 18.76
CA GLY A 123 15.10 40.04 19.86
C GLY A 123 15.42 41.49 19.53
N ALA A 124 14.61 42.44 20.00
CA ALA A 124 14.92 43.85 19.79
C ALA A 124 15.91 44.33 20.84
N VAL A 125 17.02 44.87 20.36
CA VAL A 125 17.94 45.65 21.18
C VAL A 125 17.78 47.09 20.78
N GLN A 126 17.14 47.86 21.66
CA GLN A 126 16.98 49.28 21.44
C GLN A 126 18.28 49.99 21.78
N PHE A 127 18.58 51.03 21.02
CA PHE A 127 19.74 51.87 21.24
C PHE A 127 19.27 53.28 21.59
N VAL A 128 20.02 53.92 22.48
CA VAL A 128 19.81 55.32 22.87
C VAL A 128 21.05 56.11 22.49
N ASN A 129 20.82 57.30 21.95
CA ASN A 129 21.90 58.25 21.68
C ASN A 129 22.47 58.75 23.00
N ALA A 130 23.77 58.60 23.15
CA ALA A 130 24.54 58.81 24.37
C ALA A 130 25.76 59.67 24.06
N ALA A 131 25.53 60.88 23.53
CA ALA A 131 26.60 61.77 23.07
C ALA A 131 27.70 61.93 24.14
N ASN A 132 28.94 61.65 23.75
CA ASN A 132 30.15 61.71 24.57
C ASN A 132 30.23 60.68 25.72
N ALA A 133 29.43 59.61 25.69
CA ALA A 133 29.54 58.49 26.61
C ALA A 133 30.22 57.27 25.95
N THR A 134 31.01 56.55 26.75
CA THR A 134 31.61 55.26 26.38
C THR A 134 31.11 54.19 27.33
N VAL A 135 30.56 53.11 26.79
CA VAL A 135 29.98 52.02 27.58
C VAL A 135 30.73 50.73 27.32
N LEU A 136 31.23 50.14 28.40
CA LEU A 136 31.90 48.84 28.42
C LEU A 136 30.87 47.75 28.72
N THR A 137 30.79 46.77 27.82
CA THR A 137 29.89 45.62 27.97
C THR A 137 30.60 44.32 27.62
N PRO A 138 30.11 43.15 28.08
CA PRO A 138 30.66 41.86 27.67
C PRO A 138 30.54 41.53 26.18
N ILE A 139 29.72 42.26 25.42
CA ILE A 139 29.53 42.07 23.98
C ILE A 139 30.31 43.07 23.13
N GLY A 140 30.91 44.09 23.74
CA GLY A 140 31.67 45.11 23.03
C GLY A 140 31.69 46.45 23.75
N VAL A 141 32.42 47.39 23.15
CA VAL A 141 32.48 48.78 23.59
C VAL A 141 31.62 49.64 22.68
N PHE A 142 30.77 50.45 23.28
CA PHE A 142 29.81 51.29 22.59
C PHE A 142 30.17 52.77 22.79
N TYR A 143 30.24 53.53 21.69
CA TYR A 143 30.59 54.95 21.67
C TYR A 143 29.42 55.78 21.14
N ASN A 144 29.03 56.82 21.86
CA ASN A 144 27.96 57.77 21.48
C ASN A 144 26.56 57.16 21.29
N VAL A 145 26.43 55.83 21.30
CA VAL A 145 25.20 55.07 21.14
C VAL A 145 25.35 53.83 21.97
N MET A 146 24.39 53.53 22.85
CA MET A 146 24.45 52.37 23.75
C MET A 146 23.12 51.64 23.78
N PRO A 147 23.11 50.31 24.01
CA PRO A 147 21.87 49.56 24.12
C PRO A 147 21.05 50.00 25.34
N ALA A 148 19.77 49.68 25.37
CA ALA A 148 18.92 49.92 26.53
C ALA A 148 19.14 48.83 27.59
N GLY A 149 19.23 49.21 28.86
CA GLY A 149 19.53 48.30 29.96
C GLY A 149 19.93 49.02 31.25
N TRP A 150 20.50 48.26 32.19
CA TRP A 150 21.01 48.76 33.45
C TRP A 150 22.50 49.04 33.36
N TYR A 151 22.93 50.14 33.97
CA TYR A 151 24.29 50.63 33.93
C TYR A 151 24.77 51.03 35.31
N TYR A 152 26.06 50.80 35.53
CA TYR A 152 26.79 51.25 36.71
C TYR A 152 27.76 52.35 36.29
N ASP A 153 27.67 53.49 36.96
CA ASP A 153 28.64 54.56 36.83
C ASP A 153 29.74 54.43 37.91
N PRO A 154 30.99 54.10 37.53
CA PRO A 154 32.09 53.97 38.47
C PRO A 154 32.44 55.26 39.20
N ALA A 155 32.15 56.44 38.61
CA ALA A 155 32.48 57.73 39.19
C ALA A 155 31.51 58.10 40.31
N THR A 156 30.20 57.98 40.06
CA THR A 156 29.15 58.31 41.03
C THR A 156 28.72 57.14 41.91
N LYS A 157 29.18 55.91 41.60
CA LYS A 157 28.77 54.66 42.24
C LYS A 157 27.26 54.39 42.13
N SER A 158 26.60 55.03 41.18
CA SER A 158 25.15 54.91 40.99
C SER A 158 24.81 53.84 39.95
N VAL A 159 23.67 53.19 40.15
CA VAL A 159 23.07 52.27 39.17
C VAL A 159 21.84 52.96 38.60
N PHE A 160 21.74 53.03 37.27
CA PHE A 160 20.63 53.68 36.58
C PHE A 160 20.15 52.82 35.40
N GLN A 161 18.90 53.06 34.99
CA GLN A 161 18.26 52.34 33.89
C GLN A 161 18.06 53.26 32.69
N ILE A 162 18.38 52.74 31.51
CA ILE A 162 17.95 53.30 30.24
C ILE A 162 16.67 52.57 29.82
N PRO A 163 15.53 53.27 29.67
CA PRO A 163 14.24 52.65 29.44
C PRO A 163 14.15 51.90 28.10
N GLN A 164 13.39 50.81 28.10
CA GLN A 164 13.01 50.04 26.91
C GLN A 164 11.55 50.33 26.53
N HIS A 165 11.24 50.51 25.25
CA HIS A 165 9.87 50.58 24.72
C HIS A 165 9.25 49.19 24.52
N ASN A 166 7.92 49.14 24.48
CA ASN A 166 7.06 47.96 24.55
C ASN A 166 7.32 46.89 23.46
N TYR A 167 7.38 45.60 23.83
CA TYR A 167 7.87 44.47 23.01
C TYR A 167 6.75 43.59 22.41
N THR A 168 5.50 44.03 22.50
CA THR A 168 4.30 43.29 22.08
C THR A 168 4.30 42.88 20.59
N LEU A 169 4.79 43.75 19.72
CA LEU A 169 4.87 43.51 18.27
C LEU A 169 5.83 42.36 17.89
N ILE A 170 6.87 42.14 18.67
CA ILE A 170 7.90 41.12 18.37
C ILE A 170 7.42 39.73 18.78
N LEU A 171 6.74 39.64 19.92
CA LEU A 171 6.08 38.40 20.33
C LEU A 171 5.03 37.96 19.30
N GLN A 172 4.27 38.92 18.76
CA GLN A 172 3.33 38.64 17.67
C GLN A 172 4.06 38.15 16.41
N LEU A 173 5.15 38.79 16.00
CA LEU A 173 5.94 38.36 14.84
C LEU A 173 6.50 36.94 14.99
N GLY A 174 6.99 36.59 16.18
CA GLY A 174 7.47 35.24 16.49
C GLY A 174 6.37 34.18 16.41
N ALA A 175 5.18 34.49 16.94
CA ALA A 175 4.03 33.59 16.87
C ALA A 175 3.58 33.34 15.43
N LEU A 176 3.55 34.38 14.59
CA LEU A 176 3.23 34.27 13.16
C LEU A 176 4.25 33.41 12.41
N TYR A 177 5.55 33.55 12.70
CA TYR A 177 6.60 32.73 12.10
C TYR A 177 6.45 31.24 12.46
N ALA A 178 6.11 30.94 13.72
CA ALA A 178 5.86 29.57 14.17
C ALA A 178 4.66 28.95 13.43
N GLN A 179 3.56 29.71 13.28
CA GLN A 179 2.38 29.27 12.54
C GLN A 179 2.68 29.00 11.05
N LEU A 180 3.44 29.87 10.40
CA LEU A 180 3.85 29.66 9.00
C LEU A 180 4.73 28.42 8.83
N SER A 181 5.64 28.17 9.77
CA SER A 181 6.48 26.98 9.75
C SER A 181 5.67 25.70 9.90
N ASP A 182 4.70 25.69 10.82
CA ASP A 182 3.80 24.56 11.02
C ASP A 182 2.93 24.29 9.78
N LEU A 183 2.33 25.34 9.22
CA LEU A 183 1.50 25.22 8.02
C LEU A 183 2.29 24.68 6.82
N LYS A 184 3.56 25.08 6.67
CA LYS A 184 4.46 24.57 5.64
C LYS A 184 4.71 23.06 5.80
N LYS A 185 4.90 22.58 7.04
CA LYS A 185 5.07 21.14 7.31
C LYS A 185 3.80 20.37 6.96
N GLN A 186 2.63 20.87 7.37
CA GLN A 186 1.35 20.23 7.04
C GLN A 186 1.14 20.10 5.52
N LEU A 187 1.45 21.16 4.76
CA LEU A 187 1.33 21.16 3.30
C LEU A 187 2.26 20.14 2.63
N GLN A 188 3.48 19.98 3.14
CA GLN A 188 4.43 18.98 2.66
C GLN A 188 3.94 17.54 2.94
N THR A 189 3.40 17.27 4.13
CA THR A 189 2.80 15.98 4.47
C THR A 189 1.59 15.67 3.59
N LEU A 190 0.70 16.65 3.37
CA LEU A 190 -0.45 16.50 2.47
C LEU A 190 -0.01 16.19 1.03
N SER A 191 1.04 16.84 0.53
CA SER A 191 1.59 16.56 -0.79
C SER A 191 2.11 15.14 -0.92
N GLN A 192 2.81 14.61 0.10
CA GLN A 192 3.30 13.23 0.11
C GLN A 192 2.16 12.22 0.20
N ASN A 193 1.13 12.51 1.00
CA ASN A 193 -0.05 11.65 1.08
C ASN A 193 -0.80 11.59 -0.26
N LYS A 194 -0.88 12.71 -0.99
CA LYS A 194 -1.48 12.75 -2.32
C LYS A 194 -0.74 11.85 -3.32
N THR A 195 0.59 11.92 -3.38
CA THR A 195 1.38 11.08 -4.30
C THR A 195 1.30 9.59 -3.94
N ALA A 196 1.27 9.27 -2.65
CA ALA A 196 1.03 7.89 -2.19
C ALA A 196 -0.35 7.37 -2.60
N LEU A 197 -1.39 8.21 -2.48
CA LEU A 197 -2.75 7.85 -2.89
C LEU A 197 -2.87 7.67 -4.41
N GLU A 198 -2.25 8.53 -5.22
CA GLU A 198 -2.20 8.39 -6.68
C GLU A 198 -1.55 7.06 -7.10
N SER A 199 -0.44 6.68 -6.45
CA SER A 199 0.21 5.39 -6.67
C SER A 199 -0.69 4.21 -6.30
N ALA A 200 -1.37 4.27 -5.16
CA ALA A 200 -2.31 3.23 -4.75
C ALA A 200 -3.49 3.07 -5.73
N VAL A 201 -4.03 4.18 -6.23
CA VAL A 201 -5.09 4.17 -7.26
C VAL A 201 -4.60 3.52 -8.55
N ALA A 202 -3.38 3.82 -9.00
CA ALA A 202 -2.79 3.20 -10.18
C ALA A 202 -2.57 1.69 -10.02
N GLN A 203 -2.18 1.23 -8.82
CA GLN A 203 -2.06 -0.20 -8.54
C GLN A 203 -3.42 -0.91 -8.54
N LEU A 204 -4.44 -0.28 -7.95
CA LEU A 204 -5.80 -0.83 -7.93
C LEU A 204 -6.39 -0.90 -9.34
N SER A 205 -6.20 0.12 -10.18
CA SER A 205 -6.68 0.09 -11.56
C SER A 205 -6.01 -1.01 -12.38
N ALA A 206 -4.70 -1.24 -12.19
CA ALA A 206 -4.00 -2.36 -12.83
C ALA A 206 -4.54 -3.72 -12.37
N LYS A 207 -4.86 -3.89 -11.08
CA LYS A 207 -5.48 -5.12 -10.56
C LYS A 207 -6.87 -5.37 -11.14
N ILE A 208 -7.68 -4.32 -11.30
CA ILE A 208 -9.01 -4.43 -11.92
C ILE A 208 -8.89 -4.91 -13.36
N ALA A 209 -7.99 -4.31 -14.15
CA ALA A 209 -7.77 -4.71 -15.53
C ALA A 209 -7.31 -6.17 -15.66
N GLU A 210 -6.50 -6.65 -14.74
CA GLU A 210 -6.07 -8.05 -14.71
C GLU A 210 -7.22 -9.01 -14.38
N LEU A 211 -8.03 -8.68 -13.37
CA LEU A 211 -9.21 -9.47 -13.02
C LEU A 211 -10.23 -9.51 -14.17
N GLU A 212 -10.41 -8.41 -14.91
CA GLU A 212 -11.27 -8.40 -16.10
C GLU A 212 -10.76 -9.33 -17.21
N ARG A 213 -9.44 -9.41 -17.43
CA ARG A 213 -8.86 -10.37 -18.38
C ARG A 213 -9.08 -11.81 -17.94
N GLN A 214 -8.85 -12.11 -16.66
CA GLN A 214 -9.08 -13.45 -16.10
C GLN A 214 -10.55 -13.86 -16.23
N ARG A 215 -11.47 -12.93 -15.95
CA ARG A 215 -12.90 -13.16 -16.12
C ARG A 215 -13.23 -13.53 -17.58
N LYS A 216 -12.72 -12.77 -18.56
CA LYS A 216 -12.95 -13.07 -19.99
C LYS A 216 -12.41 -14.43 -20.39
N LEU A 217 -11.20 -14.78 -19.94
CA LEU A 217 -10.62 -16.10 -20.20
C LEU A 217 -11.48 -17.24 -19.65
N LEU A 218 -12.03 -17.07 -18.44
CA LEU A 218 -12.95 -18.04 -17.84
C LEU A 218 -14.28 -18.13 -18.59
N GLU A 219 -14.84 -16.99 -19.02
CA GLU A 219 -16.06 -16.96 -19.83
C GLU A 219 -15.87 -17.65 -21.19
N ASP A 220 -14.71 -17.48 -21.84
CA ASP A 220 -14.38 -18.16 -23.09
C ASP A 220 -14.16 -19.66 -22.88
N ALA A 221 -13.49 -20.05 -21.80
CA ALA A 221 -13.32 -21.46 -21.44
C ALA A 221 -14.66 -22.14 -21.15
N LEU A 222 -15.59 -21.45 -20.49
CA LEU A 222 -16.94 -21.96 -20.23
C LEU A 222 -17.70 -22.19 -21.54
N ARG A 223 -17.70 -21.21 -22.45
CA ARG A 223 -18.32 -21.33 -23.78
C ARG A 223 -17.76 -22.49 -24.59
N ALA A 224 -16.44 -22.70 -24.54
CA ALA A 224 -15.81 -23.84 -25.20
C ALA A 224 -16.26 -25.18 -24.61
N ARG A 225 -16.44 -25.27 -23.29
CA ARG A 225 -16.96 -26.47 -22.62
C ARG A 225 -18.42 -26.73 -22.95
N ASP A 226 -19.26 -25.70 -22.99
CA ASP A 226 -20.67 -25.85 -23.38
C ASP A 226 -20.80 -26.39 -24.82
N ALA A 227 -19.98 -25.88 -25.75
CA ALA A 227 -19.93 -26.40 -27.12
C ALA A 227 -19.48 -27.87 -27.17
N GLN A 228 -18.51 -28.25 -26.33
CA GLN A 228 -18.06 -29.65 -26.21
C GLN A 228 -19.15 -30.56 -25.65
N ILE A 229 -19.92 -30.10 -24.65
CA ILE A 229 -21.04 -30.86 -24.09
C ILE A 229 -22.10 -31.08 -25.16
N GLN A 230 -22.45 -30.05 -25.93
CA GLN A 230 -23.43 -30.16 -27.02
C GLN A 230 -22.98 -31.16 -28.10
N SER A 231 -21.71 -31.17 -28.48
CA SER A 231 -21.19 -32.12 -29.47
C SER A 231 -21.16 -33.56 -28.94
N LEU A 232 -20.81 -33.76 -27.66
CA LEU A 232 -20.86 -35.07 -27.03
C LEU A 232 -22.31 -35.57 -26.90
N GLN A 233 -23.25 -34.68 -26.61
CA GLN A 233 -24.67 -35.02 -26.49
C GLN A 233 -25.25 -35.44 -27.85
N SER A 234 -24.90 -34.76 -28.94
CA SER A 234 -25.32 -35.17 -30.29
C SER A 234 -24.67 -36.48 -30.73
N ALA A 235 -23.38 -36.69 -30.43
CA ALA A 235 -22.69 -37.95 -30.69
C ALA A 235 -23.30 -39.12 -29.90
N LEU A 236 -23.64 -38.91 -28.63
CA LEU A 236 -24.32 -39.91 -27.79
C LEU A 236 -25.68 -40.28 -28.40
N GLN A 237 -26.45 -39.30 -28.88
CA GLN A 237 -27.74 -39.54 -29.52
C GLN A 237 -27.59 -40.34 -30.82
N ALA A 238 -26.58 -40.02 -31.64
CA ALA A 238 -26.27 -40.78 -32.84
C ALA A 238 -25.90 -42.23 -32.52
N ALA A 239 -25.01 -42.45 -31.55
CA ALA A 239 -24.61 -43.79 -31.11
C ALA A 239 -25.80 -44.61 -30.55
N ARG A 240 -26.74 -43.97 -29.86
CA ARG A 240 -27.99 -44.61 -29.42
C ARG A 240 -28.84 -45.08 -30.60
N ASN A 241 -29.02 -44.22 -31.60
CA ASN A 241 -29.78 -44.56 -32.80
C ASN A 241 -29.14 -45.72 -33.58
N GLU A 242 -27.80 -45.74 -33.69
CA GLU A 242 -27.05 -46.83 -34.31
C GLU A 242 -27.23 -48.15 -33.54
N ALA A 243 -27.13 -48.12 -32.21
CA ALA A 243 -27.36 -49.30 -31.37
C ALA A 243 -28.78 -49.86 -31.52
N GLU A 244 -29.80 -49.00 -31.62
CA GLU A 244 -31.18 -49.43 -31.91
C GLU A 244 -31.32 -50.04 -33.31
N ALA A 245 -30.66 -49.47 -34.32
CA ALA A 245 -30.66 -50.01 -35.67
C ALA A 245 -30.00 -51.41 -35.72
N PHE A 246 -28.83 -51.58 -35.09
CA PHE A 246 -28.18 -52.88 -34.99
C PHE A 246 -29.03 -53.89 -34.22
N ARG A 247 -29.73 -53.46 -33.17
CA ARG A 247 -30.67 -54.33 -32.44
C ARG A 247 -31.80 -54.82 -33.34
N ARG A 248 -32.39 -53.95 -34.17
CA ARG A 248 -33.42 -54.34 -35.14
C ARG A 248 -32.88 -55.31 -36.20
N GLN A 249 -31.68 -55.08 -36.71
CA GLN A 249 -31.03 -55.99 -37.66
C GLN A 249 -30.80 -57.37 -37.04
N LEU A 250 -30.35 -57.42 -35.79
CA LEU A 250 -30.15 -58.69 -35.06
C LEU A 250 -31.46 -59.47 -34.91
N GLU A 251 -32.56 -58.80 -34.55
CA GLU A 251 -33.87 -59.45 -34.43
C GLU A 251 -34.40 -59.93 -35.79
N SER A 252 -34.20 -59.17 -36.86
CA SER A 252 -34.53 -59.61 -38.23
C SER A 252 -33.73 -60.85 -38.64
N ALA A 253 -32.41 -60.83 -38.42
CA ALA A 253 -31.54 -61.95 -38.76
C ALA A 253 -31.86 -63.21 -37.93
N LYS A 254 -32.29 -63.05 -36.66
CA LYS A 254 -32.80 -64.16 -35.85
C LYS A 254 -34.09 -64.73 -36.45
N ALA A 255 -35.04 -63.89 -36.83
CA ALA A 255 -36.29 -64.32 -37.45
C ALA A 255 -36.05 -65.06 -38.77
N GLU A 256 -35.14 -64.56 -39.61
CA GLU A 256 -34.71 -65.24 -40.83
C GLU A 256 -34.05 -66.59 -40.56
N ASN A 257 -33.19 -66.69 -39.55
CA ASN A 257 -32.59 -67.97 -39.15
C ASN A 257 -33.65 -68.98 -38.70
N VAL A 258 -34.65 -68.56 -37.93
CA VAL A 258 -35.77 -69.43 -37.52
C VAL A 258 -36.56 -69.90 -38.75
N ALA A 259 -36.90 -69.00 -39.66
CA ALA A 259 -37.62 -69.34 -40.89
C ALA A 259 -36.82 -70.28 -41.82
N LEU A 260 -35.51 -70.07 -41.94
CA LEU A 260 -34.61 -70.96 -42.69
C LEU A 260 -34.51 -72.34 -42.03
N ALA A 261 -34.42 -72.41 -40.70
CA ALA A 261 -34.42 -73.66 -39.97
C ALA A 261 -35.73 -74.45 -40.18
N GLU A 262 -36.88 -73.77 -40.20
CA GLU A 262 -38.17 -74.39 -40.55
C GLU A 262 -38.21 -74.88 -41.99
N LYS A 263 -37.73 -74.09 -42.96
CA LYS A 263 -37.61 -74.52 -44.36
C LYS A 263 -36.72 -75.76 -44.51
N ILE A 264 -35.58 -75.80 -43.82
CA ILE A 264 -34.70 -76.97 -43.81
C ILE A 264 -35.42 -78.19 -43.24
N ARG A 265 -36.17 -78.05 -42.13
CA ARG A 265 -36.97 -79.15 -41.57
C ARG A 265 -38.02 -79.66 -42.54
N ALA A 266 -38.77 -78.76 -43.19
CA ALA A 266 -39.79 -79.13 -44.17
C ALA A 266 -39.17 -79.84 -45.38
N VAL A 267 -38.08 -79.29 -45.93
CA VAL A 267 -37.34 -79.94 -47.03
C VAL A 267 -36.82 -81.30 -46.59
N ASN A 268 -36.26 -81.43 -45.40
CA ASN A 268 -35.80 -82.72 -44.88
C ASN A 268 -36.95 -83.75 -44.77
N GLN A 269 -38.14 -83.34 -44.32
CA GLN A 269 -39.32 -84.21 -44.29
C GLN A 269 -39.73 -84.64 -45.71
N THR A 270 -39.74 -83.72 -46.68
CA THR A 270 -40.07 -84.07 -48.08
C THR A 270 -39.03 -84.99 -48.71
N TRP A 271 -37.75 -84.84 -48.36
CA TRP A 271 -36.71 -85.77 -48.77
C TRP A 271 -36.90 -87.14 -48.13
N ALA A 272 -37.18 -87.21 -46.83
CA ALA A 272 -37.47 -88.45 -46.13
C ALA A 272 -38.67 -89.18 -46.77
N SER A 273 -39.77 -88.49 -47.06
CA SER A 273 -40.93 -89.10 -47.73
C SER A 273 -40.61 -89.56 -49.15
N LYS A 274 -39.79 -88.82 -49.89
CA LYS A 274 -39.38 -89.21 -51.25
C LYS A 274 -38.42 -90.40 -51.24
N VAL A 275 -37.53 -90.49 -50.25
CA VAL A 275 -36.67 -91.66 -50.03
C VAL A 275 -37.52 -92.88 -49.69
N GLU A 276 -38.54 -92.73 -48.83
CA GLU A 276 -39.48 -93.79 -48.51
C GLU A 276 -40.29 -94.24 -49.75
N GLN A 277 -40.81 -93.30 -50.55
CA GLN A 277 -41.47 -93.61 -51.82
C GLN A 277 -40.55 -94.37 -52.79
N LEU A 278 -39.31 -93.91 -52.97
CA LEU A 278 -38.35 -94.59 -53.84
C LEU A 278 -37.96 -95.97 -53.31
N GLN A 279 -37.88 -96.16 -51.99
CA GLN A 279 -37.69 -97.48 -51.39
C GLN A 279 -38.89 -98.41 -51.66
N VAL A 280 -40.12 -97.89 -51.55
CA VAL A 280 -41.34 -98.64 -51.89
C VAL A 280 -41.34 -99.00 -53.38
N GLU A 281 -41.05 -98.06 -54.27
CA GLU A 281 -40.96 -98.29 -55.71
C GLU A 281 -39.86 -99.29 -56.05
N LEU A 282 -38.68 -99.23 -55.42
CA LEU A 282 -37.64 -100.25 -55.54
C LEU A 282 -38.09 -101.61 -55.04
N SER A 283 -38.86 -101.68 -53.95
CA SER A 283 -39.41 -102.93 -53.44
C SER A 283 -40.47 -103.51 -54.38
N GLN A 284 -41.32 -102.67 -54.98
CA GLN A 284 -42.31 -103.05 -55.98
C GLN A 284 -41.67 -103.49 -57.28
N LEU A 285 -40.63 -102.79 -57.77
CA LEU A 285 -39.85 -103.19 -58.94
C LEU A 285 -39.06 -104.46 -58.68
N ARG A 286 -38.55 -104.69 -57.45
CA ARG A 286 -37.97 -105.99 -57.07
C ARG A 286 -39.01 -107.10 -57.03
N LEU A 287 -40.24 -106.81 -56.62
CA LEU A 287 -41.36 -107.77 -56.65
C LEU A 287 -41.86 -108.02 -58.08
N GLN A 288 -41.87 -107.00 -58.95
CA GLN A 288 -42.18 -107.13 -60.38
C GLN A 288 -41.07 -107.86 -61.14
N ALA A 289 -39.79 -107.60 -60.85
CA ALA A 289 -38.67 -108.37 -61.38
C ALA A 289 -38.60 -109.81 -60.82
N ALA A 290 -39.25 -110.08 -59.68
CA ALA A 290 -39.47 -111.43 -59.19
C ALA A 290 -40.75 -112.09 -59.75
N ALA A 291 -41.68 -111.31 -60.32
CA ALA A 291 -42.96 -111.77 -60.87
C ALA A 291 -43.00 -111.85 -62.41
N GLU A 292 -42.08 -111.18 -63.11
CA GLU A 292 -41.93 -111.25 -64.56
C GLU A 292 -40.52 -111.74 -64.91
N GLY A 293 -40.38 -113.07 -64.91
CA GLY A 293 -39.55 -113.72 -65.90
C GLY A 293 -40.18 -113.54 -67.29
N GLU A 294 -39.34 -113.30 -68.29
CA GLU A 294 -39.65 -113.21 -69.73
C GLU A 294 -40.26 -111.91 -70.26
N SER A 295 -39.41 -110.97 -70.70
CA SER A 295 -39.16 -110.72 -72.14
C SER A 295 -38.67 -109.29 -72.44
N ASN A 296 -37.58 -109.24 -73.21
CA ASN A 296 -37.08 -108.19 -74.10
C ASN A 296 -37.56 -106.73 -73.97
N GLY A 297 -36.61 -105.88 -73.57
CA GLY A 297 -36.11 -104.82 -74.45
C GLY A 297 -36.63 -103.40 -74.22
N PHE A 298 -35.82 -102.54 -73.60
CA PHE A 298 -35.30 -101.29 -74.21
C PHE A 298 -34.34 -100.60 -73.22
N ASN A 299 -33.06 -100.49 -73.59
CA ASN A 299 -32.02 -99.79 -72.81
C ASN A 299 -32.18 -98.25 -72.93
N SER A 300 -32.71 -97.60 -71.88
CA SER A 300 -32.80 -96.13 -71.76
C SER A 300 -31.58 -95.47 -71.11
N LEU A 301 -30.52 -96.25 -70.85
CA LEU A 301 -29.24 -95.85 -70.24
C LEU A 301 -28.50 -94.66 -70.92
N PRO A 302 -28.55 -94.41 -72.24
CA PRO A 302 -27.80 -93.28 -72.81
C PRO A 302 -28.48 -91.91 -72.62
N PHE A 303 -29.80 -91.85 -72.36
CA PHE A 303 -30.51 -90.58 -72.16
C PHE A 303 -30.36 -90.02 -70.73
N LEU A 304 -30.17 -90.90 -69.73
CA LEU A 304 -29.95 -90.49 -68.34
C LEU A 304 -28.59 -89.80 -68.14
N VAL A 305 -27.55 -90.22 -68.86
CA VAL A 305 -26.20 -89.64 -68.75
C VAL A 305 -26.14 -88.22 -69.34
N LEU A 306 -26.84 -87.97 -70.45
CA LEU A 306 -26.95 -86.64 -71.07
C LEU A 306 -27.77 -85.66 -70.20
N ALA A 307 -28.82 -86.13 -69.53
CA ALA A 307 -29.61 -85.31 -68.61
C ALA A 307 -28.83 -84.95 -67.32
N LEU A 308 -28.01 -85.87 -66.80
CA LEU A 308 -27.16 -85.64 -65.62
C LEU A 308 -26.01 -84.65 -65.89
N GLY A 309 -25.42 -84.68 -67.09
CA GLY A 309 -24.38 -83.73 -67.50
C GLY A 309 -24.87 -82.27 -67.57
N GLY A 310 -26.10 -82.07 -68.08
CA GLY A 310 -26.71 -80.73 -68.14
C GLY A 310 -27.06 -80.13 -66.77
N LEU A 311 -27.47 -80.98 -65.82
CA LEU A 311 -27.83 -80.56 -64.45
C LEU A 311 -26.60 -80.15 -63.63
N LEU A 312 -25.45 -80.83 -63.81
CA LEU A 312 -24.20 -80.49 -63.14
C LEU A 312 -23.58 -79.19 -63.66
N ALA A 313 -23.69 -78.92 -64.96
CA ALA A 313 -23.22 -77.66 -65.56
C ALA A 313 -24.03 -76.45 -65.07
N ALA A 314 -25.36 -76.59 -64.95
CA ALA A 314 -26.23 -75.54 -64.44
C ALA A 314 -25.96 -75.22 -62.95
N LEU A 315 -25.70 -76.24 -62.14
CA LEU A 315 -25.33 -76.08 -60.72
C LEU A 315 -23.97 -75.40 -60.52
N PHE A 316 -23.00 -75.65 -61.40
CA PHE A 316 -21.68 -75.02 -61.35
C PHE A 316 -21.75 -73.53 -61.71
N VAL A 317 -22.51 -73.17 -62.76
CA VAL A 317 -22.71 -71.76 -63.16
C VAL A 317 -23.48 -70.98 -62.10
N TYR A 318 -24.48 -71.61 -61.46
CA TYR A 318 -25.25 -70.97 -60.38
C TYR A 318 -24.41 -70.73 -59.12
N ARG A 319 -23.49 -71.65 -58.76
CA ARG A 319 -22.58 -71.46 -57.62
C ARG A 319 -21.50 -70.41 -57.88
N LYS A 320 -20.98 -70.29 -59.10
CA LYS A 320 -19.96 -69.29 -59.43
C LYS A 320 -20.50 -67.86 -59.37
N LYS A 321 -21.74 -67.64 -59.84
CA LYS A 321 -22.37 -66.32 -59.85
C LYS A 321 -22.72 -65.78 -58.46
N LYS A 322 -22.85 -66.66 -57.46
CA LYS A 322 -23.21 -66.29 -56.08
C LYS A 322 -22.00 -66.07 -55.15
N ALA A 323 -20.78 -66.22 -55.66
CA ALA A 323 -19.54 -65.95 -54.93
C ALA A 323 -18.86 -64.63 -55.37
N GLU A 324 -19.43 -63.95 -56.38
CA GLU A 324 -18.96 -62.66 -56.91
C GLU A 324 -19.91 -61.49 -56.57
N GLU A 325 -20.99 -61.75 -55.81
CA GLU A 325 -21.84 -60.76 -55.12
C GLU A 325 -21.63 -60.88 -53.61
#